data_AF-A0A4V1TIA4-F1
#
_entry.id   AF-A0A4V1TIA4-F1
#
_cell.length_a   1.000
_cell.length_b   1.000
_cell.length_c   1.000
_cell.angle_alpha   90.00
_cell.angle_beta   90.00
_cell.angle_gamma   90.00
#
_symmetry.space_group_name_H-M   'P 1'
#
loop_
_entity.id
_entity.type
_entity.pdbx_description
1 polymer ?
#
loop_
_entity_poly.entity_id
_entity_poly.type
_entity_poly.pdbx_seq_one_letter_code
_entity_poly.pdbx_strand_id
1 'polypeptide(L)'
;MSAITHMAPGQSYRVVRPFTDFDGRVHAVGDIWQFRGESFLPYDDGLSLFVTINGKDEQVRMRLDPEDQGRIVDWFADYLEETMPA
;
A
#
# COMPACT_ATOMS: atom_id res chain seq x y z
N MET A 1 -9.09 -8.10 -12.84
CA MET A 1 -9.92 -7.51 -11.77
C MET A 1 -8.94 -7.00 -10.74
N SER A 2 -8.84 -5.69 -10.57
CA SER A 2 -7.76 -5.07 -9.80
C SER A 2 -7.93 -5.35 -8.30
N ALA A 3 -6.90 -5.93 -7.68
CA ALA A 3 -6.88 -6.39 -6.29
C ALA A 3 -7.00 -5.29 -5.21
N ILE A 4 -7.08 -4.01 -5.61
CA ILE A 4 -7.07 -2.85 -4.72
C ILE A 4 -8.47 -2.58 -4.09
N THR A 5 -9.44 -3.47 -4.30
CA THR A 5 -10.83 -3.31 -3.83
C THR A 5 -10.99 -3.39 -2.30
N HIS A 6 -9.90 -3.50 -1.52
CA HIS A 6 -9.96 -3.85 -0.10
C HIS A 6 -9.53 -2.75 0.89
N MET A 7 -8.99 -1.61 0.44
CA MET A 7 -8.62 -0.54 1.37
C MET A 7 -9.67 0.57 1.43
N ALA A 8 -10.14 0.87 2.63
CA ALA A 8 -11.17 1.87 2.88
C ALA A 8 -10.53 3.19 3.35
N PRO A 9 -10.79 4.34 2.70
CA PRO A 9 -10.29 5.63 3.17
C PRO A 9 -10.70 5.90 4.62
N GLY A 10 -9.75 6.38 5.42
CA GLY A 10 -9.90 6.61 6.86
C GLY A 10 -9.54 5.41 7.73
N GLN A 11 -9.48 4.21 7.16
CA GLN A 11 -9.12 2.99 7.89
C GLN A 11 -7.61 2.89 8.09
N SER A 12 -7.22 2.31 9.24
CA SER A 12 -5.82 2.06 9.56
C SER A 12 -5.45 0.61 9.25
N TYR A 13 -4.27 0.45 8.69
CA TYR A 13 -3.68 -0.81 8.28
C TYR A 13 -2.29 -0.94 8.89
N ARG A 14 -1.91 -2.14 9.29
CA ARG A 14 -0.59 -2.45 9.81
C ARG A 14 0.16 -3.30 8.83
N VAL A 15 1.42 -2.95 8.58
CA VAL A 15 2.35 -3.79 7.83
C VAL A 15 2.65 -5.06 8.64
N VAL A 16 2.27 -6.21 8.11
CA VAL A 16 2.51 -7.55 8.70
C VAL A 16 3.66 -8.29 8.02
N ARG A 17 4.05 -7.86 6.82
CA ARG A 17 5.24 -8.33 6.10
C ARG A 17 6.00 -7.14 5.52
N PRO A 18 7.34 -7.12 5.60
CA PRO A 18 8.08 -5.99 5.07
C PRO A 18 8.06 -6.01 3.54
N PHE A 19 8.06 -4.84 2.94
CA PHE A 19 8.18 -4.69 1.48
C PHE A 19 8.88 -3.38 1.13
N THR A 20 9.38 -3.32 -0.11
CA THR A 20 10.03 -2.14 -0.66
C THR A 20 9.13 -1.56 -1.73
N ASP A 21 8.87 -0.26 -1.65
CA ASP A 21 8.10 0.45 -2.67
C ASP A 21 8.96 0.80 -3.89
N PHE A 22 8.35 1.40 -4.91
CA PHE A 22 9.02 1.82 -6.14
C PHE A 22 10.17 2.81 -5.90
N ASP A 23 10.12 3.57 -4.81
CA ASP A 23 11.14 4.58 -4.45
C ASP A 23 12.30 3.98 -3.67
N GLY A 24 12.30 2.66 -3.46
CA GLY A 24 13.31 1.95 -2.69
C GLY A 24 13.13 2.08 -1.19
N ARG A 25 12.01 2.64 -0.71
CA ARG A 25 11.72 2.75 0.72
C ARG A 25 11.19 1.43 1.24
N VAL A 26 11.79 0.98 2.33
CA VAL A 26 11.35 -0.20 3.06
C VAL A 26 10.26 0.20 4.05
N HIS A 27 9.14 -0.51 3.98
CA HIS A 27 8.05 -0.45 4.94
C HIS A 27 8.14 -1.68 5.84
N ALA A 28 8.34 -1.45 7.14
CA ALA A 28 8.69 -2.48 8.10
C ALA A 28 7.47 -3.06 8.80
N VAL A 29 7.58 -4.31 9.26
CA VAL A 29 6.52 -4.94 10.07
C VAL A 29 6.24 -4.10 11.31
N GLY A 30 4.98 -3.76 11.53
CA GLY A 30 4.55 -2.87 12.61
C GLY A 30 4.23 -1.46 12.19
N ASP A 31 4.61 -1.03 10.98
CA ASP A 31 4.25 0.30 10.47
C ASP A 31 2.72 0.40 10.37
N ILE A 32 2.17 1.51 10.89
CA ILE A 32 0.74 1.79 10.86
C ILE A 32 0.48 2.87 9.82
N TRP A 33 -0.41 2.56 8.89
CA TRP A 33 -0.80 3.38 7.77
C TRP A 33 -2.25 3.74 7.90
N GLN A 34 -2.57 5.03 7.93
CA GLN A 34 -3.95 5.45 7.73
C GLN A 34 -4.18 5.68 6.23
N PHE A 35 -5.02 4.88 5.60
CA PHE A 35 -5.28 5.01 4.18
C PHE A 35 -6.12 6.26 3.89
N ARG A 36 -5.72 7.04 2.88
CA ARG A 36 -6.40 8.28 2.47
C ARG A 36 -7.03 8.15 1.09
N GLY A 37 -6.46 7.33 0.22
CA GLY A 37 -6.94 7.09 -1.13
C GLY A 37 -5.84 6.63 -2.06
N GLU A 38 -6.18 6.44 -3.33
CA GLU A 38 -5.27 5.93 -4.34
C GLU A 38 -5.45 6.63 -5.69
N SER A 39 -4.41 6.54 -6.52
CA SER A 39 -4.45 6.94 -7.92
C SER A 39 -3.71 5.90 -8.77
N PHE A 40 -4.36 5.45 -9.84
CA PHE A 40 -3.78 4.48 -10.77
C PHE A 40 -3.53 5.13 -12.14
N LEU A 41 -2.33 4.95 -12.67
CA LEU A 41 -1.88 5.42 -13.97
C LEU A 41 -1.74 4.21 -14.91
N PRO A 42 -2.74 3.95 -15.78
CA PRO A 42 -2.79 2.73 -16.59
C PRO A 42 -1.65 2.56 -17.59
N TYR A 43 -1.02 3.65 -18.01
CA TYR A 43 0.05 3.60 -19.01
C TYR A 43 1.41 3.19 -18.44
N ASP A 44 1.62 3.45 -17.15
CA ASP A 44 2.89 3.19 -16.45
C ASP A 44 2.78 2.00 -15.47
N ASP A 45 1.62 1.34 -15.45
CA ASP A 45 1.22 0.38 -14.43
C ASP A 45 1.48 0.94 -13.00
N GLY A 46 1.36 2.25 -12.85
CA GLY A 46 1.75 2.97 -11.65
C GLY A 46 0.58 3.10 -10.67
N LEU A 47 0.74 2.57 -9.47
CA LEU A 47 -0.19 2.78 -8.36
C LEU A 47 0.42 3.73 -7.34
N SER A 48 -0.29 4.80 -6.99
CA SER A 48 0.07 5.66 -5.87
C SER A 48 -0.95 5.48 -4.76
N LEU A 49 -0.47 5.09 -3.58
CA LEU A 49 -1.25 5.08 -2.35
C LEU A 49 -0.94 6.34 -1.55
N PHE A 50 -1.98 7.02 -1.10
CA PHE A 50 -1.86 8.15 -0.20
C PHE A 50 -2.18 7.66 1.20
N VAL A 51 -1.21 7.75 2.10
CA VAL A 51 -1.30 7.23 3.47
C VAL A 51 -0.73 8.23 4.46
N THR A 52 -1.21 8.20 5.70
CA THR A 52 -0.58 8.91 6.80
C THR A 52 0.20 7.90 7.65
N ILE A 53 1.51 8.10 7.77
CA ILE A 53 2.43 7.27 8.56
C ILE A 53 3.08 8.16 9.62
N ASN A 54 2.97 7.80 10.90
CA ASN A 54 3.51 8.60 12.02
C ASN A 54 3.10 10.09 11.98
N GLY A 55 1.86 10.37 11.56
CA GLY A 55 1.29 11.72 11.45
C GLY A 55 1.79 12.54 10.26
N LYS A 56 2.52 11.92 9.31
CA LYS A 56 2.97 12.55 8.07
C LYS A 56 2.25 11.92 6.89
N ASP A 57 1.76 12.77 6.00
CA ASP A 57 1.19 12.32 4.74
C ASP A 57 2.31 11.91 3.79
N GLU A 58 2.21 10.70 3.28
CA GLU A 58 3.18 10.08 2.41
C GLU A 58 2.49 9.46 1.19
N GLN A 59 3.21 9.51 0.08
CA GLN A 59 2.84 8.83 -1.15
C GLN A 59 3.69 7.58 -1.28
N VAL A 60 3.05 6.41 -1.22
CA VAL A 60 3.69 5.13 -1.49
C VAL A 60 3.44 4.77 -2.95
N ARG A 61 4.49 4.76 -3.76
CA ARG A 61 4.41 4.42 -5.18
C ARG A 61 4.73 2.95 -5.39
N MET A 62 3.86 2.26 -6.11
CA MET A 62 3.99 0.85 -6.46
C MET A 62 3.89 0.72 -7.98
N ARG A 63 4.54 -0.29 -8.55
CA ARG A 63 4.39 -0.67 -9.96
C ARG A 63 3.70 -2.03 -10.08
N LEU A 64 2.68 -2.12 -10.92
CA LEU A 64 1.92 -3.33 -11.24
C LEU A 64 2.63 -4.16 -12.33
N ASP A 65 3.94 -4.35 -12.22
CA ASP A 65 4.71 -5.16 -13.17
C ASP A 65 4.87 -6.60 -12.63
N PRO A 66 4.34 -7.64 -13.30
CA PRO A 66 4.41 -9.03 -12.85
C PRO A 66 5.84 -9.57 -12.65
N GLU A 67 6.87 -8.97 -13.25
CA GLU A 67 8.27 -9.39 -13.07
C GLU A 67 8.97 -8.75 -11.86
N ASP A 68 8.44 -7.63 -11.31
CA ASP A 68 9.11 -6.85 -10.25
C ASP A 68 8.24 -6.67 -8.98
N GLN A 69 7.00 -6.16 -9.12
CA GLN A 69 6.16 -5.73 -7.97
C GLN A 69 4.67 -6.11 -8.09
N GLY A 70 4.23 -6.70 -9.20
CA GLY A 70 2.85 -7.13 -9.45
C GLY A 70 2.33 -8.14 -8.42
N ARG A 71 3.24 -8.91 -7.81
CA ARG A 71 2.90 -9.80 -6.67
C ARG A 71 2.54 -9.07 -5.39
N ILE A 72 2.91 -7.81 -5.18
CA ILE A 72 2.60 -7.09 -3.94
C ILE A 72 1.21 -6.46 -4.04
N VAL A 73 0.86 -5.92 -5.20
CA VAL A 73 -0.45 -5.26 -5.37
C VAL A 73 -1.60 -6.26 -5.42
N ASP A 74 -1.38 -7.43 -6.06
CA ASP A 74 -2.34 -8.54 -6.02
C ASP A 74 -2.49 -9.15 -4.61
N TRP A 75 -1.55 -8.87 -3.70
CA TRP A 75 -1.43 -9.49 -2.38
C TRP A 75 -1.40 -8.44 -1.28
N PHE A 76 -1.93 -7.22 -1.48
CA PHE A 76 -1.90 -6.18 -0.43
C PHE A 76 -2.49 -6.67 0.89
N ALA A 77 -3.49 -7.57 0.82
CA ALA A 77 -4.07 -8.25 1.98
C ALA A 77 -3.10 -9.17 2.75
N ASP A 78 -2.01 -9.63 2.13
CA ASP A 78 -0.96 -10.44 2.77
C ASP A 78 0.16 -9.59 3.39
N TYR A 79 0.24 -8.30 3.03
CA TYR A 79 1.23 -7.36 3.57
C TYR A 79 0.63 -6.38 4.58
N LEU A 80 -0.67 -6.07 4.46
CA LEU A 80 -1.38 -5.12 5.30
C LEU A 80 -2.58 -5.81 5.97
N GLU A 81 -2.65 -5.71 7.30
CA GLU A 81 -3.80 -6.15 8.09
C GLU A 81 -4.58 -4.93 8.58
N GLU A 82 -5.91 -4.94 8.43
CA GLU A 82 -6.76 -3.90 8.99
C GLU A 82 -6.63 -3.89 10.52
N THR A 83 -6.18 -2.78 11.08
CA THR A 83 -6.24 -2.57 12.52
C THR A 83 -7.59 -1.98 12.85
N MET A 84 -8.54 -2.81 13.28
CA MET A 84 -9.76 -2.28 13.90
C MET A 84 -9.36 -1.49 15.16
N PRO A 85 -9.93 -0.28 15.37
CA PRO A 85 -9.86 0.33 16.68
C PRO A 85 -10.61 -0.57 17.68
N ALA A 86 -9.97 -0.87 18.81
CA ALA A 86 -10.55 -1.63 19.92
C ALA A 86 -11.76 -0.91 20.53
#